data_AF-A0A6G3WI58-F1
#
_entry.id   AF-A0A6G3WI58-F1
#
_cell.length_a   1.000
_cell.length_b   1.000
_cell.length_c   1.000
_cell.angle_alpha   90.00
_cell.angle_beta   90.00
_cell.angle_gamma   90.00
#
_symmetry.space_group_name_H-M   'P 1'
#
loop_
_entity.id
_entity.type
_entity.pdbx_description
1 polymer ?
#
loop_
_entity_poly.entity_id
_entity_poly.type
_entity_poly.pdbx_seq_one_letter_code
_entity_poly.pdbx_strand_id
1 'polypeptide(L)' 'PAEEGNALGPLVGQLVVATNVFRRTADGWKLWSHHGSPVLTDSDEDDDEETPS' A
#
# COMPACT_ATOMS: atom_id res chain seq x y z
N PRO A 1 23.35 -12.23 -1.33
CA PRO A 1 23.43 -10.74 -1.24
C PRO A 1 22.01 -10.15 -1.27
N ALA A 2 21.62 -9.38 -0.26
CA ALA A 2 20.35 -8.66 -0.28
C ALA A 2 20.55 -7.41 -1.13
N GLU A 3 19.86 -7.33 -2.27
CA GLU A 3 19.87 -6.13 -3.11
C GLU A 3 19.03 -5.04 -2.46
N GLU A 4 19.70 -3.92 -2.17
CA GLU A 4 19.23 -2.53 -2.26
C GLU A 4 17.75 -2.24 -1.90
N GLY A 5 17.36 -2.59 -0.67
CA GLY A 5 16.03 -2.33 -0.09
C GLY A 5 15.76 -0.88 0.35
N ASN A 6 16.24 0.13 -0.40
CA ASN A 6 15.98 1.55 -0.07
C ASN A 6 15.39 2.37 -1.23
N ALA A 7 15.05 1.73 -2.34
CA ALA A 7 14.14 2.34 -3.30
C ALA A 7 12.74 2.35 -2.67
N LEU A 8 12.30 3.53 -2.25
CA LEU A 8 10.92 3.82 -1.89
C LEU A 8 10.02 3.37 -3.05
N GLY A 9 9.41 2.20 -2.92
CA GLY A 9 8.57 1.58 -3.95
C GLY A 9 7.35 2.44 -4.30
N PRO A 10 6.58 2.07 -5.35
CA PRO A 10 5.52 2.89 -5.95
C PRO A 10 4.40 3.35 -5.02
N LEU A 11 4.37 2.89 -3.76
CA LEU A 11 3.34 3.19 -2.76
C LEU A 11 3.71 4.34 -1.81
N VAL A 12 4.80 5.07 -2.05
CA VAL A 12 5.18 6.20 -1.18
C VAL A 12 4.15 7.32 -1.27
N GLY A 13 3.53 7.64 -0.13
CA GLY A 13 2.46 8.62 -0.02
C GLY A 13 1.06 8.07 -0.32
N GLN A 14 0.92 6.78 -0.67
CA GLN A 14 -0.36 6.17 -0.98
C GLN A 14 -1.04 5.55 0.25
N LEU A 15 -2.38 5.62 0.30
CA LEU A 15 -3.17 4.97 1.32
C LEU A 15 -3.20 3.45 1.08
N VAL A 16 -2.87 2.68 2.11
CA VAL A 16 -2.87 1.21 2.06
C VAL A 16 -3.76 0.69 3.19
N VAL A 17 -4.61 -0.28 2.87
CA VAL A 17 -5.29 -1.10 3.88
C VAL A 17 -4.50 -2.38 4.11
N ALA A 18 -4.40 -2.79 5.37
CA ALA A 18 -3.68 -4.00 5.75
C ALA A 18 -4.54 -4.92 6.61
N THR A 19 -4.51 -6.21 6.31
CA THR A 19 -5.01 -7.27 7.18
C THR A 19 -3.83 -7.94 7.88
N ASN A 20 -3.85 -7.93 9.21
CA ASN A 20 -2.84 -8.59 10.03
C ASN A 20 -3.45 -9.79 10.76
N VAL A 21 -2.93 -10.98 10.49
CA VAL A 21 -3.30 -12.21 11.20
C VAL A 21 -2.22 -12.48 12.25
N PHE A 22 -2.61 -12.49 13.51
CA PHE A 22 -1.72 -12.84 14.61
C PHE A 22 -2.05 -14.22 15.15
N ARG A 23 -1.02 -14.98 15.53
CA ARG A 23 -1.13 -16.26 16.21
C ARG A 23 -0.62 -16.13 17.64
N ARG A 24 -1.38 -16.63 18.62
CA ARG A 24 -0.94 -16.70 20.01
C ARG A 24 0.09 -17.81 20.19
N THR A 25 1.19 -17.50 20.87
CA THR A 25 2.27 -18.41 21.28
C THR A 25 2.50 -18.31 22.78
N ALA A 26 3.37 -19.16 23.34
CA ALA A 26 3.78 -19.06 24.74
C ALA A 26 4.42 -17.68 25.06
N ASP A 27 5.11 -17.09 24.07
CA ASP A 27 5.81 -15.80 24.19
C ASP A 27 4.96 -14.62 23.71
N GLY A 28 3.63 -14.78 23.68
CA GLY A 28 2.67 -13.76 23.27
C GLY A 28 2.22 -13.87 21.81
N TRP A 29 1.63 -12.78 21.28
CA TRP A 29 1.13 -12.72 19.91
C TRP A 29 2.28 -12.52 18.92
N LYS A 30 2.29 -13.32 17.86
CA LYS A 30 3.24 -13.20 16.75
C LYS A 30 2.46 -12.95 15.46
N LEU A 31 2.99 -12.09 14.61
CA LEU A 31 2.44 -11.89 13.27
C LEU A 31 2.63 -13.18 12.48
N TRP A 32 1.55 -13.67 11.88
CA TRP A 32 1.56 -14.89 11.06
C TRP A 32 1.36 -14.56 9.58
N SER A 33 0.50 -13.60 9.27
CA SER A 33 0.32 -13.09 7.92
C SER A 33 0.09 -11.58 7.94
N HIS A 34 0.68 -10.90 6.97
CA HIS A 34 0.46 -9.49 6.68
C HIS A 34 0.15 -9.37 5.20
N HIS A 35 -1.04 -8.88 4.89
CA HIS A 35 -1.46 -8.60 3.53
C HIS A 35 -1.85 -7.13 3.43
N GLY A 36 -1.15 -6.38 2.57
CA GLY A 36 -1.44 -4.99 2.26
C GLY A 36 -1.96 -4.86 0.83
N SER A 37 -2.99 -4.06 0.61
CA SER A 37 -3.46 -3.71 -0.73
C SER A 37 -3.66 -2.19 -0.83
N PRO A 38 -3.25 -1.56 -1.95
CA PRO A 38 -3.46 -0.14 -2.14
C PRO A 38 -4.96 0.18 -2.16
N VAL A 39 -5.32 1.32 -1.60
CA VAL A 39 -6.65 1.89 -1.80
C VAL A 39 -6.61 2.62 -3.14
N LEU A 40 -7.34 2.09 -4.12
CA LEU A 40 -7.53 2.76 -5.40
C LEU A 40 -8.65 3.80 -5.21
N THR A 41 -8.30 5.07 -5.33
CA THR A 41 -9.27 6.14 -5.58
C THR A 41 -9.38 6.30 -7.09
N ASP A 42 -10.57 6.59 -7.61
CA ASP A 42 -10.69 7.00 -9.02
C ASP A 42 -9.74 8.18 -9.25
N SER A 43 -8.85 8.05 -10.23
CA SER A 43 -8.02 9.15 -10.69
C SER A 43 -8.94 10.14 -11.37
N ASP A 44 -9.10 11.32 -10.75
CA ASP A 44 -9.52 12.59 -11.32
C ASP A 44 -10.15 12.49 -12.74
N GLU A 45 -11.49 12.36 -12.82
CA GLU A 45 -12.22 12.98 -13.93
C GLU A 45 -12.10 14.49 -13.75
N ASP A 46 -10.98 15.09 -14.17
CA ASP A 46 -10.80 16.52 -14.48
C ASP A 46 -9.31 16.76 -14.78
N ASP A 47 -8.91 16.85 -16.06
CA ASP A 47 -8.00 17.89 -16.60
C ASP A 47 -7.59 17.62 -18.08
N ASP A 48 -8.53 17.51 -19.04
CA ASP A 48 -8.24 17.67 -20.47
C ASP A 48 -9.54 17.78 -21.31
N GLU A 49 -10.14 18.98 -21.40
CA GLU A 49 -10.80 19.52 -22.62
C GLU A 49 -11.35 20.96 -22.39
N GLU A 50 -10.49 21.92 -22.02
CA GLU A 50 -10.71 23.31 -22.48
C GLU A 50 -10.18 23.43 -23.91
N THR A 51 -11.01 23.10 -24.90
CA THR A 51 -10.84 23.64 -26.26
C THR A 51 -11.54 25.00 -26.34
N PRO A 52 -10.81 26.13 -26.49
CA PRO A 52 -11.44 27.40 -26.79
C PRO A 52 -11.96 27.37 -28.23
N SER A 53 -13.23 27.74 -28.43
CA SER A 53 -13.82 28.12 -29.71
C SER A 53 -14.46 29.50 -29.59
#